data_AF-A0A6F9BD90-F1
#
_entry.id   AF-A0A6F9BD90-F1
#
_cell.length_a   1.000
_cell.length_b   1.000
_cell.length_c   1.000
_cell.angle_alpha   90.00
_cell.angle_beta   90.00
_cell.angle_gamma   90.00
#
_symmetry.space_group_name_H-M   'P 1'
#
loop_
_entity.id
_entity.type
_entity.pdbx_description
1 polymer ?
#
loop_
_entity_poly.entity_id
_entity_poly.type
_entity_poly.pdbx_seq_one_letter_code
_entity_poly.pdbx_strand_id
1 'polypeptide(L)'
;MGKSASKQFSEEVLQSHNEYRRKHQAPPLKLCSKLSRDATRYAESLASTRILKHSVESSRGSCGENLAWASYDQPGHFTAMVWKGSKKLGVGKASASDGSSFVVARYFPAGNITNQGHFDNNVLPPKD
;
A
#
# COMPACT_ATOMS: atom_id res chain seq x y z
N MET A 1 14.65 -24.23 -3.57
CA MET A 1 13.28 -24.16 -3.02
C MET A 1 12.60 -22.91 -3.56
N GLY A 2 11.57 -23.04 -4.39
CA GLY A 2 10.89 -21.91 -5.03
C GLY A 2 10.06 -21.10 -4.03
N LYS A 3 10.08 -19.77 -4.14
CA LYS A 3 9.18 -18.91 -3.37
C LYS A 3 7.75 -19.06 -3.92
N SER A 4 6.74 -19.08 -3.06
CA SER A 4 5.34 -19.00 -3.48
C SER A 4 5.10 -17.68 -4.22
N ALA A 5 4.25 -17.69 -5.25
CA ALA A 5 3.95 -16.52 -6.09
C ALA A 5 3.46 -15.31 -5.28
N SER A 6 2.71 -15.52 -4.20
CA SER A 6 2.25 -14.44 -3.31
C SER A 6 3.40 -13.79 -2.52
N LYS A 7 4.39 -14.59 -2.13
CA LYS A 7 5.60 -14.12 -1.44
C LYS A 7 6.47 -13.31 -2.39
N GLN A 8 6.68 -13.82 -3.61
CA GLN A 8 7.45 -13.12 -4.64
C GLN A 8 6.81 -11.77 -4.99
N PHE A 9 5.50 -11.74 -5.26
CA PHE A 9 4.77 -10.49 -5.51
C PHE A 9 4.93 -9.48 -4.36
N SER A 10 4.82 -9.94 -3.11
CA SER A 10 4.96 -9.04 -1.95
C SER A 10 6.36 -8.45 -1.84
N GLU A 11 7.39 -9.24 -2.13
CA GLU A 11 8.79 -8.82 -2.10
C GLU A 11 9.09 -7.82 -3.23
N GLU A 12 8.60 -8.06 -4.44
CA GLU A 12 8.75 -7.14 -5.58
C GLU A 12 8.09 -5.78 -5.30
N VAL A 13 6.86 -5.78 -4.78
CA VAL A 13 6.18 -4.55 -4.38
C VAL A 13 6.99 -3.81 -3.31
N LEU A 14 7.47 -4.51 -2.28
CA LEU A 14 8.29 -3.90 -1.24
C LEU A 14 9.57 -3.28 -1.81
N GLN A 15 10.25 -3.98 -2.72
CA GLN A 15 11.50 -3.53 -3.32
C GLN A 15 11.29 -2.24 -4.11
N SER A 16 10.28 -2.18 -4.98
CA SER A 16 9.95 -0.97 -5.73
C SER A 16 9.59 0.19 -4.80
N HIS A 17 8.79 -0.05 -3.76
CA HIS A 17 8.45 0.99 -2.77
C HIS A 17 9.71 1.55 -2.10
N ASN A 18 10.62 0.68 -1.68
CA ASN A 18 11.84 1.09 -1.00
C ASN A 18 12.83 1.81 -1.93
N GLU A 19 12.83 1.51 -3.23
CA GLU A 19 13.60 2.27 -4.20
C GLU A 19 13.11 3.72 -4.30
N TYR A 20 11.79 3.93 -4.44
CA TYR A 20 11.22 5.28 -4.46
C TYR A 20 11.40 5.99 -3.13
N ARG A 21 11.17 5.32 -2.00
CA ARG A 21 11.39 5.90 -0.67
C ARG A 21 12.83 6.36 -0.47
N ARG A 22 13.82 5.63 -0.99
CA ARG A 22 15.22 6.05 -0.97
C ARG A 22 15.42 7.37 -1.71
N LYS A 23 14.84 7.53 -2.90
CA LYS A 23 14.87 8.78 -3.68
C LYS A 23 14.25 9.94 -2.87
N HIS A 24 13.19 9.66 -2.12
CA HIS A 24 12.50 10.62 -1.24
C HIS A 24 12.98 10.62 0.22
N GLN A 25 14.17 10.10 0.50
CA GLN A 25 14.82 10.22 1.82
C GLN A 25 13.99 9.60 2.97
N ALA A 26 13.04 8.73 2.62
CA ALA A 26 12.17 8.04 3.54
C ALA A 26 12.81 6.69 3.92
N PRO A 27 12.84 6.31 5.21
CA PRO A 27 13.39 5.02 5.63
C PRO A 27 12.66 3.84 4.96
N PRO A 28 13.33 2.72 4.68
CA PRO A 28 12.70 1.57 4.03
C PRO A 28 11.59 0.99 4.91
N LEU A 29 10.52 0.51 4.25
CA LEU A 29 9.46 -0.26 4.86
C LEU A 29 9.90 -1.71 5.06
N LYS A 30 9.22 -2.39 5.98
CA LYS A 30 9.29 -3.85 6.15
C LYS A 30 7.94 -4.50 5.87
N LEU A 31 7.94 -5.65 5.22
CA LEU A 31 6.70 -6.43 5.06
C LEU A 31 6.13 -6.85 6.42
N CYS A 32 4.81 -6.81 6.56
CA CYS A 32 4.09 -7.25 7.74
C CYS A 32 3.01 -8.26 7.35
N SER A 33 3.16 -9.49 7.84
CA SER A 33 2.23 -10.60 7.55
C SER A 33 0.79 -10.29 7.93
N LYS A 34 0.56 -9.60 9.06
CA LYS A 34 -0.78 -9.16 9.47
C LYS A 34 -1.39 -8.21 8.44
N LEU A 35 -0.66 -7.17 8.06
CA LEU A 35 -1.14 -6.20 7.07
C LEU A 35 -1.35 -6.84 5.70
N SER A 36 -0.46 -7.74 5.26
CA SER A 36 -0.62 -8.46 4.00
C SER A 36 -1.87 -9.34 4.01
N ARG A 37 -2.10 -10.08 5.11
CA ARG A 37 -3.30 -10.92 5.24
C ARG A 37 -4.57 -10.08 5.18
N ASP A 38 -4.58 -8.95 5.86
CA ASP A 38 -5.73 -8.03 5.87
C ASP A 38 -5.94 -7.39 4.49
N ALA A 39 -4.86 -7.03 3.79
CA ALA A 39 -4.90 -6.52 2.42
C ALA A 39 -5.41 -7.57 1.43
N THR A 40 -4.98 -8.85 1.55
CA THR A 40 -5.46 -9.95 0.71
C THR A 40 -6.95 -10.17 0.89
N ARG A 41 -7.44 -10.27 2.14
CA ARG A 41 -8.88 -10.40 2.39
C ARG A 41 -9.69 -9.27 1.77
N TYR A 42 -9.13 -8.06 1.79
CA TYR A 42 -9.80 -6.93 1.17
C TYR A 42 -9.77 -7.01 -0.36
N ALA A 43 -8.63 -7.36 -0.95
CA ALA A 43 -8.53 -7.60 -2.39
C ALA A 43 -9.53 -8.67 -2.87
N GLU A 44 -9.71 -9.75 -2.12
CA GLU A 44 -10.69 -10.81 -2.39
C GLU A 44 -12.13 -10.28 -2.34
N SER A 45 -12.46 -9.42 -1.36
CA SER A 45 -13.77 -8.76 -1.28
C SER A 45 -14.03 -7.82 -2.46
N LEU A 46 -13.01 -7.11 -2.94
CA LEU A 46 -13.12 -6.26 -4.13
C LEU A 46 -13.32 -7.11 -5.40
N ALA A 47 -12.58 -8.21 -5.51
CA ALA A 47 -12.69 -9.13 -6.63
C ALA A 47 -14.07 -9.81 -6.71
N SER A 48 -14.71 -10.07 -5.57
CA SER A 48 -16.04 -10.67 -5.51
C SER A 48 -17.17 -9.64 -5.71
N THR A 49 -17.04 -8.44 -5.16
CA THR A 49 -18.10 -7.41 -5.23
C THR A 49 -18.03 -6.55 -6.48
N ARG A 50 -16.87 -6.47 -7.15
CA ARG A 50 -16.57 -5.55 -8.26
C ARG A 50 -16.75 -4.06 -7.92
N ILE A 51 -16.84 -3.72 -6.63
CA ILE A 51 -16.99 -2.33 -6.17
C ILE A 51 -15.66 -1.90 -5.55
N LEU A 52 -14.98 -0.93 -6.17
CA LEU A 52 -13.89 -0.19 -5.52
C LEU A 52 -14.46 0.70 -4.43
N LYS A 53 -14.62 0.12 -3.25
CA LYS A 53 -14.85 0.90 -2.04
C LYS A 53 -13.62 0.79 -1.18
N HIS A 54 -13.47 1.79 -0.35
CA HIS A 54 -12.57 1.89 0.78
C HIS A 54 -13.09 0.96 1.91
N SER A 55 -12.25 0.17 2.59
CA SER A 55 -12.74 -0.73 3.67
C SER A 55 -13.40 0.07 4.79
N VAL A 56 -14.34 -0.46 5.56
CA VAL A 56 -14.95 0.37 6.62
C VAL A 56 -13.88 0.77 7.65
N GLU A 57 -13.85 2.02 8.12
CA GLU A 57 -12.77 2.54 8.99
C GLU A 57 -12.62 1.70 10.28
N SER A 58 -13.74 1.21 10.81
CA SER A 58 -13.79 0.26 11.93
C SER A 58 -13.05 -1.07 11.67
N SER A 59 -12.89 -1.47 10.41
CA SER A 59 -12.12 -2.66 9.99
C SER A 59 -10.66 -2.37 9.64
N ARG A 60 -10.24 -1.09 9.65
CA ARG A 60 -8.85 -0.66 9.34
C ARG A 60 -8.00 -0.43 10.59
N GLY A 61 -8.63 -0.18 11.73
CA GLY A 61 -7.93 0.36 12.90
C GLY A 61 -7.18 1.64 12.52
N SER A 62 -5.95 1.82 13.02
CA SER A 62 -5.08 2.96 12.71
C SER A 62 -4.21 2.77 11.45
N CYS A 63 -4.65 1.93 10.50
CA CYS A 63 -3.91 1.65 9.27
C CYS A 63 -4.46 2.44 8.07
N GLY A 64 -3.55 3.07 7.32
CA GLY A 64 -3.89 3.69 6.03
C GLY A 64 -4.10 2.63 4.95
N GLU A 65 -5.00 2.90 4.01
CA GLU A 65 -5.31 1.99 2.90
C GLU A 65 -5.25 2.76 1.58
N ASN A 66 -4.45 2.25 0.64
CA ASN A 66 -4.51 2.64 -0.76
C ASN A 66 -5.16 1.51 -1.57
N LEU A 67 -6.04 1.89 -2.49
CA LEU A 67 -6.73 0.98 -3.40
C LEU A 67 -6.38 1.36 -4.82
N ALA A 68 -5.83 0.41 -5.57
CA ALA A 68 -5.55 0.62 -6.98
C ALA A 68 -6.55 -0.16 -7.83
N TRP A 69 -7.34 0.58 -8.60
CA TRP A 69 -7.79 0.16 -9.93
C TRP A 69 -7.06 1.07 -10.90
N ALA A 70 -6.39 0.50 -11.89
CA ALA A 70 -5.46 1.24 -12.71
C ALA A 70 -6.16 2.41 -13.45
N SER A 71 -5.92 3.62 -12.95
CA SER A 71 -5.57 4.81 -13.74
C SER A 71 -4.46 5.51 -12.93
N TYR A 72 -3.32 5.71 -13.56
CA TYR A 72 -2.00 5.84 -12.91
C TYR A 72 -1.71 7.19 -12.23
N ASP A 73 -2.70 8.06 -12.03
CA ASP A 73 -2.45 9.45 -11.67
C ASP A 73 -3.38 9.96 -10.56
N GLN A 74 -3.14 9.51 -9.33
CA GLN A 74 -3.76 10.13 -8.15
C GLN A 74 -2.68 10.51 -7.12
N PRO A 75 -2.54 11.81 -6.77
CA PRO A 75 -1.50 12.31 -5.87
C PRO A 75 -1.43 11.60 -4.51
N GLY A 76 -2.58 11.17 -3.98
CA GLY A 76 -2.68 10.52 -2.67
C GLY A 76 -2.01 9.14 -2.57
N HIS A 77 -1.86 8.44 -3.69
CA HIS A 77 -1.17 7.14 -3.70
C HIS A 77 0.34 7.28 -3.54
N PHE A 78 0.91 8.28 -4.23
CA PHE A 78 2.31 8.60 -4.16
C PHE A 78 2.72 9.04 -2.75
N THR A 79 1.98 9.97 -2.14
CA THR A 79 2.33 10.51 -0.82
C THR A 79 2.31 9.46 0.29
N ALA A 80 1.40 8.48 0.22
CA ALA A 80 1.38 7.35 1.15
C ALA A 80 2.58 6.40 0.95
N MET A 81 3.04 6.20 -0.28
CA MET A 81 4.24 5.38 -0.59
C MET A 81 5.50 5.99 0.02
N VAL A 82 5.67 7.32 -0.11
CA VAL A 82 6.87 8.03 0.36
C VAL A 82 6.77 8.56 1.79
N TRP A 83 5.65 8.34 2.48
CA TRP A 83 5.43 8.85 3.84
C TRP A 83 6.53 8.40 4.82
N LYS A 84 7.35 9.36 5.29
CA LYS A 84 8.51 9.10 6.19
C LYS A 84 8.14 8.36 7.48
N GLY A 85 6.97 8.67 8.03
CA GLY A 85 6.45 8.09 9.26
C GLY A 85 6.08 6.61 9.16
N SER A 86 5.70 6.12 7.97
CA SER A 86 5.29 4.73 7.77
C SER A 86 6.50 3.80 7.85
N LYS A 87 6.32 2.65 8.51
CA LYS A 87 7.40 1.68 8.81
C LYS A 87 7.13 0.29 8.27
N LYS A 88 5.87 -0.07 8.09
CA LYS A 88 5.43 -1.39 7.64
C LYS A 88 4.55 -1.28 6.41
N LEU A 89 4.69 -2.26 5.52
CA LEU A 89 3.88 -2.48 4.35
C LEU A 89 3.18 -3.84 4.46
N GLY A 90 1.91 -3.91 4.10
CA GLY A 90 1.25 -5.14 3.72
C GLY A 90 0.67 -5.00 2.32
N VAL A 91 0.76 -6.05 1.52
CA VAL A 91 0.17 -6.07 0.18
C VAL A 91 -0.58 -7.38 -0.03
N GLY A 92 -1.71 -7.29 -0.71
CA GLY A 92 -2.51 -8.43 -1.13
C GLY A 92 -3.00 -8.25 -2.57
N LYS A 93 -3.18 -9.36 -3.27
CA LYS A 93 -3.70 -9.41 -4.64
C LYS A 93 -4.77 -10.49 -4.74
N ALA A 94 -5.84 -10.22 -5.46
CA ALA A 94 -6.86 -11.19 -5.84
C ALA A 94 -7.26 -11.02 -7.30
N SER A 95 -7.71 -12.09 -7.94
CA SER A 95 -8.22 -12.06 -9.31
C SER A 95 -9.74 -12.29 -9.31
N ALA A 96 -10.48 -11.52 -10.10
CA ALA A 96 -11.90 -11.73 -10.35
C ALA A 96 -12.12 -12.76 -11.47
N SER A 97 -13.36 -13.25 -11.60
CA SER A 97 -13.77 -14.25 -12.59
C SER A 97 -13.60 -13.79 -14.04
N ASP A 98 -13.57 -12.48 -14.29
CA ASP A 98 -13.32 -11.88 -15.62
C ASP A 98 -11.83 -11.69 -15.93
N GLY A 99 -10.94 -12.16 -15.06
CA GLY A 99 -9.48 -12.03 -15.22
C GLY A 99 -8.89 -10.73 -14.66
N SER A 100 -9.72 -9.79 -14.20
CA SER A 100 -9.24 -8.55 -13.57
C SER A 100 -8.48 -8.84 -12.27
N SER A 101 -7.41 -8.08 -12.00
CA SER A 101 -6.63 -8.19 -10.75
C SER A 101 -6.85 -6.97 -9.86
N PHE A 102 -7.08 -7.21 -8.57
CA PHE A 102 -7.21 -6.20 -7.53
C PHE A 102 -6.01 -6.26 -6.61
N VAL A 103 -5.34 -5.13 -6.38
CA VAL A 103 -4.18 -5.04 -5.50
C VAL A 103 -4.46 -4.02 -4.41
N VAL A 104 -4.22 -4.41 -3.16
CA VAL A 104 -4.41 -3.56 -1.98
C VAL A 104 -3.08 -3.42 -1.26
N ALA A 105 -2.68 -2.20 -0.96
CA ALA A 105 -1.51 -1.89 -0.15
C ALA A 105 -1.93 -1.18 1.15
N ARG A 106 -1.37 -1.62 2.28
CA ARG A 106 -1.62 -1.07 3.62
C ARG A 106 -0.32 -0.64 4.28
N TYR A 107 -0.36 0.52 4.93
CA TYR A 107 0.79 1.13 5.59
C TYR A 107 0.55 1.32 7.07
N PHE A 108 1.59 1.09 7.87
CA PHE A 108 1.56 1.36 9.30
C PHE A 108 2.86 2.00 9.82
N PRO A 109 2.78 3.07 10.63
CA PRO A 109 1.61 3.92 10.86
C PRO A 109 1.04 4.50 9.57
N ALA A 110 -0.24 4.91 9.59
CA ALA A 110 -0.91 5.51 8.45
C ALA A 110 -0.20 6.79 7.97
N GLY A 111 -0.16 6.99 6.66
CA GLY A 111 0.26 8.25 6.03
C GLY A 111 -0.92 9.16 5.71
N ASN A 112 -0.66 10.22 4.95
CA ASN A 112 -1.66 11.17 4.47
C ASN A 112 -2.51 11.81 5.59
N ILE A 113 -1.89 12.07 6.74
CA ILE A 113 -2.52 12.84 7.82
C ILE A 113 -2.55 14.30 7.37
N THR A 114 -3.74 14.88 7.26
CA THR A 114 -3.96 16.22 6.66
C THR A 114 -3.82 17.38 7.64
N ASN A 115 -3.53 17.11 8.92
CA ASN A 115 -3.28 18.15 9.90
C ASN A 115 -2.00 18.94 9.54
N GLN A 116 -1.95 20.20 9.95
CA GLN A 116 -0.88 21.13 9.60
C GLN A 116 0.51 20.56 9.92
N GLY A 117 1.45 20.74 8.99
CA GLY A 117 2.85 20.31 9.12
C GLY A 117 3.10 18.81 8.91
N HIS A 118 2.09 17.96 8.78
CA HIS A 118 2.32 16.52 8.58
C HIS A 118 2.87 16.19 7.19
N PHE A 119 2.40 16.86 6.13
CA PHE A 119 2.88 16.63 4.77
C PHE A 119 4.34 17.08 4.61
N ASP A 120 4.69 18.30 5.03
CA ASP A 120 6.06 18.83 4.94
C ASP A 120 7.08 17.93 5.65
N ASN A 121 6.70 17.36 6.80
CA ASN A 121 7.56 16.47 7.57
C ASN A 121 7.68 15.05 7.00
N ASN A 122 6.76 14.62 6.12
CA ASN A 122 6.66 13.22 5.69
C ASN A 122 6.77 12.99 4.18
N VAL A 123 6.55 14.00 3.34
CA VAL A 123 6.64 13.93 1.88
C VAL A 123 7.80 14.80 1.45
N LEU A 124 9.01 14.24 1.50
CA LEU A 124 10.24 14.96 1.19
C LEU A 124 10.47 15.01 -0.33
N PRO A 125 11.12 16.08 -0.84
CA PRO A 125 11.49 16.15 -2.25
C PRO A 125 12.45 15.01 -2.65
N PRO A 126 12.43 14.59 -3.92
CA PRO A 126 13.42 13.63 -4.42
C PRO A 126 14.82 14.23 -4.28
N LYS A 127 15.81 13.38 -3.96
CA LYS A 127 17.22 13.71 -4.14
C LYS A 127 17.60 13.49 -5.59
N ASP A 128 18.38 14.45 -6.12
CA ASP A 128 19.14 14.29 -7.37
C ASP A 128 20.10 13.10 -7.29
#